data_AF-A0A6G0YIC4-F1
#
_entry.id   AF-A0A6G0YIC4-F1
#
_cell.length_a   1.000
_cell.length_b   1.000
_cell.length_c   1.000
_cell.angle_alpha   90.00
_cell.angle_beta   90.00
_cell.angle_gamma   90.00
#
_symmetry.space_group_name_H-M   'P 1'
#
loop_
_entity.id
_entity.type
_entity.pdbx_description
1 polymer ?
#
loop_
_entity_poly.entity_id
_entity_poly.type
_entity_poly.pdbx_seq_one_letter_code
_entity_poly.pdbx_strand_id
1 'polypeptide(L)' 'MRELKLRKFQNYDVYIAAFVCFSIKAVHLEVVSELSTDDFLAAFGRFIGRRGLPCEVYSDCGMNFIGAD' A
#
# COMPACT_ATOMS: atom_id res chain seq x y z
N MET A 1 25.07 34.44 11.45
CA MET A 1 24.32 33.19 11.20
C MET A 1 23.60 33.33 9.88
N ARG A 2 23.95 32.55 8.85
CA ARG A 2 23.19 32.52 7.58
C ARG A 2 21.95 31.68 7.80
N GLU A 3 20.79 32.26 7.56
CA GLU A 3 19.51 31.55 7.53
C GLU A 3 19.51 30.63 6.30
N LEU A 4 19.58 29.32 6.53
CA LEU A 4 19.44 28.34 5.45
C LEU A 4 17.98 28.34 5.03
N LYS A 5 17.70 28.94 3.88
CA LYS A 5 16.37 28.96 3.24
C LYS A 5 16.01 27.52 2.85
N LEU A 6 15.47 26.74 3.79
CA LEU A 6 14.98 25.39 3.53
C LEU A 6 13.88 25.49 2.47
N ARG A 7 13.99 24.67 1.41
CA ARG A 7 12.96 24.53 0.38
C ARG A 7 11.61 24.28 1.08
N LYS A 8 10.57 25.03 0.71
CA LYS A 8 9.19 24.81 1.21
C LYS A 8 8.87 23.31 1.15
N PHE A 9 8.62 22.70 2.30
CA PHE A 9 8.14 21.32 2.37
C PHE A 9 6.69 21.31 1.86
N GLN A 10 6.43 20.60 0.76
CA GLN A 10 5.06 20.22 0.43
C GLN A 10 4.71 19.00 1.28
N ASN A 11 3.62 19.12 2.03
CA ASN A 11 2.99 17.99 2.70
C ASN A 11 2.08 17.31 1.68
N TYR A 12 2.15 15.99 1.60
CA TYR A 12 1.26 15.16 0.80
C TYR A 12 0.66 14.13 1.74
N ASP A 13 -0.66 13.99 1.66
CA ASP A 13 -1.35 12.88 2.32
C ASP A 13 -1.11 11.63 1.48
N VAL A 14 -0.75 10.54 2.16
CA VAL A 14 -0.50 9.24 1.54
C VAL A 14 -1.21 8.17 2.34
N TYR A 15 -1.62 7.11 1.65
CA TYR A 15 -2.22 5.94 2.27
C TYR A 15 -1.22 4.78 2.24
N ILE A 16 -1.42 3.82 3.15
CA ILE A 16 -0.58 2.63 3.25
C ILE A 16 -1.48 1.40 3.14
N ALA A 17 -1.22 0.57 2.14
CA ALA A 17 -1.77 -0.77 2.04
C ALA A 17 -0.90 -1.72 2.88
N ALA A 18 -1.52 -2.37 3.87
CA ALA A 18 -0.85 -3.32 4.75
C ALA A 18 -1.26 -4.75 4.37
N PHE A 19 -0.27 -5.56 3.96
CA PHE A 19 -0.45 -6.98 3.66
C PHE A 19 0.26 -7.85 4.68
N VAL A 20 -0.37 -8.91 5.15
CA VAL A 20 0.25 -9.87 6.06
C VAL A 20 0.43 -11.20 5.33
N CYS A 21 1.67 -11.64 5.16
CA CYS A 21 1.96 -12.94 4.57
C CYS A 21 1.91 -14.02 5.67
N PHE A 22 0.90 -14.89 5.62
CA PHE A 22 0.69 -15.91 6.65
C PHE A 22 1.72 -17.05 6.58
N SER A 23 2.33 -17.29 5.42
CA SER A 23 3.38 -18.30 5.23
C SER A 23 4.65 -17.99 6.06
N ILE A 24 5.07 -16.72 6.07
CA ILE A 24 6.31 -16.28 6.74
C ILE A 24 6.08 -15.35 7.94
N LYS A 25 4.82 -15.02 8.26
CA LYS A 25 4.41 -14.12 9.35
C LYS A 25 5.04 -12.71 9.24
N ALA A 26 5.12 -12.17 8.02
CA ALA A 26 5.71 -10.86 7.76
C ALA A 26 4.65 -9.85 7.29
N VAL A 27 4.79 -8.59 7.73
CA VAL A 27 3.97 -7.46 7.29
C VAL A 27 4.67 -6.72 6.15
N HIS A 28 3.91 -6.42 5.10
CA HIS A 28 4.34 -5.66 3.92
C HIS A 28 3.54 -4.38 3.84
N LEU A 29 4.24 -3.26 3.84
CA LEU A 29 3.65 -1.93 3.72
C LEU A 29 3.96 -1.41 2.33
N GLU A 30 2.91 -1.10 1.58
CA GLU A 30 3.00 -0.52 0.24
C GLU A 30 2.34 0.86 0.27
N VAL A 31 3.06 1.88 -0.20
CA VAL A 31 2.52 3.25 -0.28
C VAL A 31 1.59 3.33 -1.48
N VAL A 32 0.44 3.97 -1.27
CA VAL A 32 -0.55 4.28 -2.31
C VAL A 32 -1.00 5.74 -2.20
N SER A 33 -1.41 6.32 -3.31
CA SER A 33 -1.74 7.75 -3.38
C SER A 33 -3.18 7.99 -2.97
N GLU A 34 -4.06 7.05 -3.28
CA GLU A 34 -5.51 7.13 -3.07
C GLU A 34 -6.07 5.80 -2.55
N LEU A 35 -7.27 5.88 -1.96
CA LEU A 35 -8.06 4.71 -1.56
C LEU A 35 -8.92 4.22 -2.74
N SER A 36 -8.28 3.90 -3.87
CA SER A 36 -8.94 3.39 -5.08
C SER A 36 -8.61 1.92 -5.34
N THR A 37 -9.42 1.26 -6.17
CA THR A 37 -9.17 -0.12 -6.60
C THR A 37 -7.86 -0.26 -7.37
N ASP A 38 -7.56 0.68 -8.27
CA ASP A 38 -6.35 0.63 -9.11
C ASP A 38 -5.08 0.73 -8.26
N ASP A 39 -5.07 1.63 -7.28
CA ASP A 39 -3.97 1.79 -6.34
C ASP A 39 -3.79 0.55 -5.46
N PHE A 40 -4.91 -0.06 -5.03
CA PHE A 40 -4.89 -1.33 -4.31
C PHE A 40 -4.30 -2.46 -5.18
N LEU A 41 -4.78 -2.63 -6.42
CA LEU A 41 -4.29 -3.67 -7.33
C LEU A 41 -2.80 -3.50 -7.63
N ALA A 42 -2.34 -2.25 -7.81
CA ALA A 42 -0.92 -1.96 -7.99
C ALA A 42 -0.11 -2.36 -6.75
N ALA A 43 -0.59 -2.05 -5.54
CA ALA A 43 0.05 -2.44 -4.28
C ALA A 43 0.06 -3.97 -4.07
N PHE A 44 -1.05 -4.63 -4.38
CA PHE A 44 -1.19 -6.07 -4.29
C PHE A 44 -0.27 -6.80 -5.29
N GLY A 45 -0.13 -6.27 -6.51
CA GLY A 45 0.84 -6.75 -7.48
C GLY A 45 2.28 -6.67 -6.98
N ARG A 46 2.65 -5.58 -6.29
CA ARG A 46 3.98 -5.45 -5.64
C ARG A 46 4.16 -6.46 -4.51
N PHE A 47 3.12 -6.71 -3.71
CA PHE A 47 3.16 -7.73 -2.66
C PHE A 47 3.34 -9.14 -3.25
N ILE A 48 2.54 -9.52 -4.25
CA ILE A 48 2.64 -10.81 -4.95
C ILE A 48 3.99 -10.98 -5.63
N GLY A 49 4.51 -9.93 -6.29
CA GLY A 49 5.82 -9.98 -6.92
C GLY A 49 6.96 -10.29 -5.93
N ARG A 50 6.80 -9.92 -4.65
CA ARG A 50 7.78 -10.23 -3.59
C ARG A 50 7.53 -11.57 -2.88
N ARG A 51 6.27 -12.00 -2.73
CA ARG A 51 5.90 -13.14 -1.86
C ARG A 51 5.25 -14.33 -2.56
N GLY A 52 4.97 -14.22 -3.85
CA GLY A 52 4.19 -15.19 -4.60
C GLY A 52 2.69 -14.92 -4.49
N LEU A 53 1.92 -15.50 -5.41
CA LEU A 53 0.48 -15.38 -5.45
C LEU A 53 -0.14 -16.19 -4.29
N PRO A 54 -0.86 -15.57 -3.36
CA PRO A 54 -1.53 -16.31 -2.30
C PRO A 54 -2.69 -17.14 -2.88
N CYS A 55 -2.96 -18.31 -2.30
CA CYS A 55 -4.13 -19.12 -2.67
C CYS A 55 -5.44 -18.49 -2.18
N GLU A 56 -5.38 -17.77 -1.06
CA GLU A 56 -6.53 -17.11 -0.43
C GLU A 56 -6.11 -15.74 0.09
N VAL A 57 -7.01 -14.76 -0.04
CA VAL A 57 -6.82 -13.40 0.47
C VAL A 57 -7.94 -13.11 1.46
N TYR A 58 -7.56 -12.65 2.65
CA TYR A 58 -8.48 -12.26 3.71
C TYR A 58 -8.42 -10.74 3.86
N SER A 59 -9.59 -10.11 3.85
CA SER A 59 -9.76 -8.67 4.02
C SER A 59 -10.88 -8.41 5.02
N ASP A 60 -10.89 -7.21 5.61
CA ASP A 60 -11.96 -6.73 6.50
C ASP A 60 -13.23 -6.30 5.75
N CYS A 61 -13.33 -6.62 4.46
CA CYS A 61 -14.41 -6.22 3.56
C CYS A 61 -14.49 -4.71 3.29
N GLY A 62 -13.36 -3.98 3.32
CA GLY A 62 -13.31 -2.61 2.81
C GLY A 62 -13.87 -2.49 1.38
N MET A 63 -14.51 -1.36 1.05
CA MET A 63 -15.17 -1.20 -0.26
C MET A 63 -14.21 -1.28 -1.45
N ASN A 64 -12.93 -0.94 -1.26
CA ASN A 64 -11.89 -1.03 -2.30
C ASN A 64 -11.60 -2.46 -2.77
N PHE A 65 -12.08 -3.47 -2.02
CA PHE A 65 -11.91 -4.87 -2.36
C PHE A 65 -13.06 -5.43 -3.21
N ILE A 66 -14.20 -4.74 -3.28
CA ILE A 66 -15.42 -5.23 -3.94
C ILE A 66 -15.40 -4.99 -5.46
N GLY A 67 -14.57 -4.06 -5.94
CA GLY A 67 -14.43 -3.75 -7.38
C GLY A 67 -13.15 -4.31 -8.03
N ALA A 68 -12.37 -5.11 -7.32
CA ALA A 68 -11.09 -5.64 -7.76
C ALA A 68 -11.24 -7.01 -8.45
N ASP A 69 -12.14 -7.10 -9.44
CA ASP A 69 -12.30 -8.26 -10.34
C ASP A 69 -11.36 -8.18 -11.56
#